data_AF-W9XC97-F1
#
_entry.id   AF-W9XC97-F1
#
_cell.length_a   1.000
_cell.length_b   1.000
_cell.length_c   1.000
_cell.angle_alpha   90.00
_cell.angle_beta   90.00
_cell.angle_gamma   90.00
#
_symmetry.space_group_name_H-M   'P 1'
#
loop_
_entity.id
_entity.type
_entity.pdbx_description
1 polymer ?
#
loop_
_entity_poly.entity_id
_entity_poly.type
_entity_poly.pdbx_seq_one_letter_code
_entity_poly.pdbx_strand_id
1 'polypeptide(L)' 'QAIGAAKNAVRMARIAKFYEKLPKGSAPQRAPSGPLGWYQAKYFGKNPSAAPIWHVIFGIMAMGYSMEYYFHL' A
#
# COMPACT_ATOMS: atom_id res chain seq x y z
N GLN A 1 32.00 42.12 14.93
CA GLN A 1 30.97 41.32 15.62
C GLN A 1 30.29 40.41 14.58
N ALA A 2 30.62 39.12 14.53
CA ALA A 2 30.01 38.18 13.56
C ALA A 2 29.92 36.73 14.10
N ILE A 3 30.66 36.42 15.17
CA ILE A 3 30.77 35.07 15.75
C ILE A 3 29.46 34.61 16.43
N GLY A 4 28.62 35.55 16.89
CA GLY A 4 27.30 35.26 17.45
C GLY A 4 26.26 34.87 16.40
N ALA A 5 26.32 35.45 15.20
CA ALA A 5 25.36 35.19 14.12
C ALA A 5 25.46 33.74 13.61
N ALA A 6 26.68 33.21 13.46
CA ALA A 6 26.90 31.82 13.06
C ALA A 6 26.37 30.82 14.10
N LYS A 7 26.59 31.08 15.40
CA LYS A 7 26.06 30.23 16.48
C LYS A 7 24.53 30.25 16.53
N ASN A 8 23.92 31.40 16.26
CA ASN A 8 22.47 31.55 16.18
C ASN A 8 21.89 30.81 14.97
N ALA A 9 22.53 30.89 13.80
CA ALA A 9 22.11 30.14 12.61
C ALA A 9 22.13 28.61 12.83
N VAL A 10 23.19 28.10 13.47
CA VAL A 10 23.29 26.67 13.82
C VAL A 10 22.21 26.26 14.84
N ARG A 11 21.89 27.12 15.81
CA ARG A 11 20.81 26.87 16.78
C ARG A 11 19.44 26.84 16.10
N MET A 12 19.16 27.77 15.20
CA MET A 12 17.90 27.81 14.45
C MET A 12 17.75 26.58 13.54
N ALA A 13 18.82 26.15 12.86
CA ALA A 13 18.80 24.93 12.05
C ALA A 13 18.51 23.65 12.87
N ARG A 14 18.98 23.59 14.12
CA ARG A 14 18.71 22.47 15.03
C ARG A 14 17.25 22.42 15.48
N ILE A 15 16.64 23.58 15.73
CA ILE A 15 15.22 23.69 16.09
C ILE A 15 14.35 23.28 14.91
N ALA A 16 14.64 23.77 13.70
CA ALA A 16 13.93 23.33 12.48
C ALA A 16 14.01 21.81 12.28
N LYS A 17 15.22 21.22 12.38
CA LYS A 17 15.41 19.77 12.31
C LYS A 17 14.71 19.00 13.43
N PHE A 18 14.53 19.58 14.61
CA PHE A 18 13.79 18.96 15.71
C PHE A 18 12.30 18.85 15.37
N TYR A 19 11.70 19.90 14.79
CA TYR A 19 10.31 19.87 14.35
C TYR A 19 10.08 19.04 13.09
N GLU A 20 11.06 18.94 12.19
CA GLU A 20 11.01 18.00 11.05
C GLU A 20 11.01 16.53 11.50
N LYS A 21 11.71 16.24 12.60
CA LYS A 21 11.84 14.91 13.19
C LYS A 21 10.74 14.55 14.18
N LEU A 22 9.79 15.44 14.45
CA LEU A 22 8.58 15.05 15.16
C LEU A 22 8.00 13.85 14.41
N PRO A 23 7.75 12.72 15.10
CA PRO A 23 7.26 11.52 14.45
C PRO A 23 5.88 11.83 13.87
N LYS A 24 5.86 12.21 12.59
CA LYS A 24 4.67 12.17 11.78
C LYS A 24 4.27 10.70 11.82
N GLY A 25 3.07 10.40 12.31
CA GLY A 25 2.57 9.03 12.32
C GLY A 25 2.75 8.41 10.94
N SER A 26 2.89 7.07 10.90
CA SER A 26 3.02 6.35 9.63
C SER A 26 2.04 6.89 8.59
N ALA A 27 2.52 7.19 7.38
CA ALA A 27 1.69 7.73 6.33
C ALA A 27 0.40 6.88 6.20
N PRO A 28 -0.79 7.51 6.14
CA PRO A 28 -2.04 6.77 6.08
C PRO A 28 -1.99 5.84 4.87
N GLN A 29 -2.44 4.60 5.07
CA GLN A 29 -2.42 3.59 4.02
C GLN A 29 -3.26 4.12 2.85
N ARG A 30 -2.66 4.15 1.64
CA ARG A 30 -3.34 4.67 0.45
C ARG A 30 -4.66 3.93 0.28
N ALA A 31 -5.75 4.69 0.18
CA ALA A 31 -7.04 4.12 -0.15
C ALA A 31 -6.92 3.33 -1.45
N PRO A 32 -7.53 2.14 -1.54
CA PRO A 32 -7.49 1.35 -2.76
C PRO A 32 -8.06 2.14 -3.93
N SER A 33 -7.31 2.24 -5.02
CA SER A 33 -7.76 2.88 -6.25
C SER A 33 -7.97 1.84 -7.35
N GLY A 34 -9.08 1.99 -8.08
CA GLY A 34 -9.46 1.10 -9.17
C GLY A 34 -9.90 -0.30 -8.73
N PRO A 35 -10.34 -1.14 -9.70
CA PRO A 35 -10.88 -2.47 -9.42
C PRO A 35 -9.84 -3.43 -8.82
N LEU A 36 -8.59 -3.37 -9.31
CA LEU A 36 -7.49 -4.18 -8.77
C LEU A 36 -7.13 -3.77 -7.34
N GLY A 37 -7.05 -2.47 -7.06
CA GLY A 37 -6.78 -1.96 -5.71
C GLY A 37 -7.86 -2.35 -4.72
N TRP A 38 -9.14 -2.29 -5.13
CA TRP A 38 -10.25 -2.77 -4.31
C TRP A 38 -10.13 -4.25 -3.98
N TYR A 39 -9.86 -5.09 -4.98
CA TYR A 39 -9.70 -6.54 -4.77
C TYR A 39 -8.52 -6.85 -3.85
N GLN A 40 -7.39 -6.17 -4.06
CA GLN A 40 -6.22 -6.29 -3.19
C GLN A 40 -6.53 -5.90 -1.75
N ALA A 41 -7.16 -4.76 -1.53
CA ALA A 41 -7.51 -4.30 -0.17
C ALA A 41 -8.50 -5.25 0.53
N LYS A 42 -9.43 -5.85 -0.23
CA LYS A 42 -10.44 -6.77 0.31
C LYS A 42 -9.86 -8.12 0.74
N TYR A 43 -8.93 -8.69 -0.04
CA TYR A 43 -8.46 -10.07 0.21
C TYR A 43 -7.03 -10.18 0.72
N PHE A 44 -6.18 -9.18 0.47
CA PHE A 44 -4.76 -9.14 0.86
C PHE A 44 -4.43 -7.98 1.79
N GLY A 45 -5.44 -7.24 2.25
CA GLY A 45 -5.28 -6.12 3.16
C GLY A 45 -5.05 -6.55 4.61
N LYS A 46 -5.58 -5.77 5.55
CA LYS A 46 -5.38 -5.97 7.00
C LYS A 46 -5.81 -7.35 7.51
N ASN A 47 -6.80 -7.97 6.86
CA ASN A 47 -7.28 -9.32 7.18
C ASN A 47 -7.11 -10.20 5.94
N PRO A 48 -5.92 -10.80 5.74
CA PRO A 48 -5.69 -11.66 4.58
C PRO A 48 -6.60 -12.89 4.63
N SER A 49 -7.19 -13.23 3.50
CA SER A 49 -8.10 -14.37 3.36
C SER A 49 -7.59 -15.34 2.29
N ALA A 50 -7.89 -16.63 2.45
CA ALA A 50 -7.61 -17.66 1.45
C ALA A 50 -8.58 -17.63 0.26
N ALA A 51 -9.57 -16.74 0.26
CA ALA A 51 -10.55 -16.62 -0.83
C ALA A 51 -9.95 -16.45 -2.24
N PRO A 52 -8.84 -15.71 -2.47
CA PRO A 52 -8.19 -15.62 -3.79
C PRO A 52 -7.78 -16.98 -4.36
N ILE A 53 -7.36 -17.92 -3.50
CA ILE A 53 -7.00 -19.27 -3.93
C ILE A 53 -8.23 -19.97 -4.49
N TRP A 54 -9.36 -19.89 -3.78
CA TRP A 54 -10.63 -20.43 -4.25
C TRP A 54 -11.12 -19.76 -5.54
N HIS A 55 -10.99 -18.43 -5.66
CA HIS A 55 -11.35 -17.70 -6.89
C HIS A 55 -10.58 -18.23 -8.11
N VAL A 56 -9.29 -18.53 -7.96
CA VAL A 56 -8.47 -19.11 -9.04
C VAL A 56 -8.92 -20.53 -9.37
N ILE A 57 -9.14 -21.38 -8.36
CA ILE A 57 -9.63 -22.75 -8.57
C ILE A 57 -10.96 -22.75 -9.33
N PHE A 58 -11.92 -21.93 -8.88
CA PHE A 58 -13.21 -21.79 -9.57
C PHE A 58 -13.06 -21.21 -10.98
N GLY A 59 -12.17 -20.25 -11.18
CA GLY A 59 -11.88 -19.70 -12.50
C GLY A 59 -11.36 -20.76 -13.47
N ILE A 60 -10.42 -21.61 -13.02
CA ILE A 60 -9.87 -22.70 -13.83
C ILE A 60 -10.92 -23.76 -14.11
N MET A 61 -11.70 -24.18 -13.10
CA MET A 61 -12.77 -25.18 -13.30
C MET A 61 -13.83 -24.69 -14.28
N ALA A 62 -14.30 -23.46 -14.12
CA ALA A 62 -15.30 -22.88 -15.01
C ALA A 62 -14.77 -22.75 -16.45
N MET A 63 -13.52 -22.29 -16.60
CA MET A 63 -12.87 -22.19 -17.90
C MET A 63 -12.68 -23.57 -18.54
N GLY A 64 -12.18 -24.55 -17.79
CA GLY A 64 -12.00 -25.91 -18.27
C GLY A 64 -13.31 -26.56 -18.71
N TYR A 65 -14.37 -26.42 -17.90
CA TYR A 65 -15.71 -26.88 -18.25
C TYR A 65 -16.25 -26.19 -19.51
N SER A 66 -16.07 -24.87 -19.64
CA SER A 66 -16.50 -24.16 -20.85
C SER A 66 -15.73 -24.58 -22.10
N MET A 67 -14.43 -24.85 -21.98
CA MET A 67 -13.61 -25.34 -23.09
C MET A 67 -14.02 -26.75 -23.49
N GLU A 68 -14.23 -27.64 -22.52
CA GLU A 68 -14.70 -29.00 -22.77
C GLU A 68 -16.05 -28.98 -23.51
N TYR A 69 -16.97 -28.13 -23.07
CA TYR A 69 -18.26 -27.97 -23.75
C TYR A 69 -18.14 -27.39 -25.16
N TYR A 70 -17.17 -26.51 -25.41
CA TYR A 70 -16.99 -25.89 -26.73
C TYR A 70 -16.23 -26.78 -27.73
N PHE A 71 -15.33 -27.64 -27.25
CA PHE A 71 -14.43 -28.44 -28.10
C PHE A 71 -14.80 -29.92 -28.20
N HIS A 72 -15.52 -30.48 -27.23
CA HIS A 72 -15.84 -31.91 -27.17
C HIS A 72 -17.35 -32.24 -27.16
N LEU A 73 -18.23 -31.23 -27.05
CA LEU A 73 -19.65 -31.34 -27.44
C LEU A 73 -19.87 -30.62 -28.78
#